data_AF-A0A6S9G2N3-F1
#
_entry.id   AF-A0A6S9G2N3-F1
#
_cell.length_a   1.000
_cell.length_b   1.000
_cell.length_c   1.000
_cell.angle_alpha   90.00
_cell.angle_beta   90.00
_cell.angle_gamma   90.00
#
_symmetry.space_group_name_H-M   'P 1'
#
loop_
_entity.id
_entity.type
_entity.pdbx_description
1 polymer ?
#
loop_
_entity_poly.entity_id
_entity_poly.type
_entity_poly.pdbx_seq_one_letter_code
_entity_poly.pdbx_strand_id
1 'polypeptide(L)'
;MCRDGHIVEGPIDTVVAALERGLVPVVHGDMALDATRGGVVCSTEEVFGHLLERLPGATAGRRRPGRMVLAGEVDGIFTADPQVTPGAEPIPEITKASYEGFKAGFGGAHGVDVTGGMAKKVQQALQYSEDYSIDVIVCGGLVENNVTSALLKPSAKCPGTLVRADPSSVQNEENSSAGGCTIC
;
A
#
# COMPACT_ATOMS: atom_id res chain seq x y z
N MET A 1 -5.80 -16.66 -13.16
CA MET A 1 -7.02 -17.25 -12.57
C MET A 1 -7.25 -16.61 -11.21
N CYS A 2 -8.50 -16.26 -10.89
CA CYS A 2 -8.88 -15.73 -9.60
C CYS A 2 -9.76 -16.70 -8.80
N ARG A 3 -9.82 -16.51 -7.49
CA ARG A 3 -10.78 -17.16 -6.60
C ARG A 3 -11.27 -16.14 -5.58
N ASP A 4 -12.58 -15.93 -5.56
CA ASP A 4 -13.25 -14.99 -4.67
C ASP A 4 -12.64 -13.56 -4.69
N GLY A 5 -12.22 -13.12 -5.87
CA GLY A 5 -11.65 -11.80 -6.11
C GLY A 5 -10.15 -11.68 -5.92
N HIS A 6 -9.44 -12.78 -5.63
CA HIS A 6 -7.98 -12.78 -5.46
C HIS A 6 -7.26 -13.56 -6.54
N ILE A 7 -6.11 -13.06 -7.02
CA ILE A 7 -5.28 -13.76 -8.00
C ILE A 7 -4.60 -14.96 -7.32
N VAL A 8 -4.95 -16.16 -7.78
CA VAL A 8 -4.28 -17.40 -7.34
C VAL A 8 -3.20 -17.85 -8.31
N GLU A 9 -3.29 -17.43 -9.58
CA GLU A 9 -2.35 -17.78 -10.63
C GLU A 9 -2.27 -16.65 -11.67
N GLY A 10 -1.06 -16.21 -11.99
CA GLY A 10 -0.77 -15.14 -12.95
C GLY A 10 0.59 -15.36 -13.62
N PRO A 11 0.94 -14.54 -14.63
CA PRO A 11 2.16 -14.70 -15.44
C PRO A 11 3.43 -14.21 -14.71
N ILE A 12 3.64 -14.66 -13.48
CA ILE A 12 4.76 -14.23 -12.62
C ILE A 12 6.12 -14.51 -13.28
N ASP A 13 6.24 -15.63 -13.98
CA ASP A 13 7.49 -16.02 -14.64
C ASP A 13 7.92 -14.98 -15.69
N THR A 14 6.96 -14.39 -16.41
CA THR A 14 7.23 -13.31 -17.38
C THR A 14 7.75 -12.06 -16.69
N VAL A 15 7.14 -11.69 -15.55
CA VAL A 15 7.55 -10.52 -14.76
C VAL A 15 8.96 -10.73 -14.20
N VAL A 16 9.23 -11.90 -13.63
CA VAL A 16 10.54 -12.30 -13.11
C VAL A 16 11.59 -12.23 -14.22
N ALA A 17 11.34 -12.87 -15.35
CA ALA A 17 12.29 -12.94 -16.44
C ALA A 17 12.55 -11.57 -17.08
N ALA A 18 11.59 -10.64 -17.05
CA ALA A 18 11.80 -9.26 -17.45
C ALA A 18 12.68 -8.49 -16.44
N LEU A 19 12.40 -8.62 -15.15
CA LEU A 19 13.20 -7.99 -14.09
C LEU A 19 14.64 -8.51 -14.08
N GLU A 20 14.88 -9.80 -14.25
CA GLU A 20 16.22 -10.39 -14.34
C GLU A 20 17.05 -9.84 -15.50
N ARG A 21 16.39 -9.39 -16.57
CA ARG A 21 17.03 -8.74 -17.72
C ARG A 21 17.18 -7.22 -17.58
N GLY A 22 16.85 -6.67 -16.41
CA GLY A 22 16.90 -5.23 -16.15
C GLY A 22 15.81 -4.43 -16.86
N LEU A 23 14.72 -5.08 -17.28
CA LEU A 23 13.56 -4.42 -17.87
C LEU A 23 12.60 -3.93 -16.78
N VAL A 24 11.72 -3.01 -17.15
CA VAL A 24 10.62 -2.51 -16.31
C VAL A 24 9.31 -3.13 -16.81
N PRO A 25 8.75 -4.13 -16.11
CA PRO A 25 7.48 -4.73 -16.49
C PRO A 25 6.35 -3.71 -16.38
N VAL A 26 5.48 -3.67 -17.39
CA VAL A 26 4.23 -2.91 -17.34
C VAL A 26 3.10 -3.91 -17.14
N VAL A 27 2.37 -3.75 -16.03
CA VAL A 27 1.24 -4.60 -15.64
C VAL A 27 0.01 -3.73 -15.41
N HIS A 28 -1.17 -4.30 -15.58
CA HIS A 28 -2.44 -3.61 -15.34
C HIS A 28 -3.49 -4.59 -14.81
N GLY A 29 -4.51 -4.07 -14.14
CA GLY A 29 -5.72 -4.82 -13.83
C GLY A 29 -6.51 -5.19 -15.08
N ASP A 30 -7.36 -6.21 -14.99
CA ASP A 30 -8.18 -6.71 -16.12
C ASP A 30 -9.41 -7.45 -15.60
N MET A 31 -10.30 -7.86 -16.51
CA MET A 31 -11.33 -8.85 -16.22
C MET A 31 -10.70 -10.24 -16.14
N ALA A 32 -10.84 -10.90 -15.00
CA ALA A 32 -10.31 -12.24 -14.79
C ALA A 32 -11.44 -13.24 -14.56
N LEU A 33 -11.25 -14.47 -15.02
CA LEU A 33 -12.10 -15.59 -14.63
C LEU A 33 -11.90 -15.89 -13.14
N ASP A 34 -13.01 -16.05 -12.43
CA ASP A 34 -13.04 -16.30 -11.00
C ASP A 34 -13.78 -17.61 -10.70
N ALA A 35 -13.14 -18.52 -9.96
CA ALA A 35 -13.70 -19.82 -9.64
C ALA A 35 -14.97 -19.76 -8.76
N THR A 36 -15.16 -18.68 -8.01
CA THR A 36 -16.30 -18.47 -7.10
C THR A 36 -17.35 -17.56 -7.73
N ARG A 37 -16.92 -16.51 -8.44
CA ARG A 37 -17.78 -15.44 -8.96
C ARG A 37 -18.06 -15.54 -10.47
N GLY A 38 -17.46 -16.51 -11.16
CA GLY A 38 -17.48 -16.65 -12.61
C GLY A 38 -16.50 -15.68 -13.29
N GLY A 39 -16.62 -14.39 -12.99
CA GLY A 39 -15.68 -13.36 -13.39
C GLY A 39 -15.54 -12.27 -12.33
N VAL A 40 -14.41 -11.57 -12.33
CA VAL A 40 -14.14 -10.47 -11.41
C VAL A 40 -13.30 -9.38 -12.06
N VAL A 41 -13.50 -8.13 -11.63
CA VAL A 41 -12.56 -7.04 -11.90
C VAL A 41 -11.33 -7.27 -11.04
N CYS A 42 -10.22 -7.63 -11.67
CA CYS A 42 -8.92 -7.72 -11.03
C CYS A 42 -8.28 -6.33 -11.08
N SER A 43 -8.25 -5.61 -9.95
CA SER A 43 -7.65 -4.27 -9.93
C SER A 43 -6.12 -4.32 -10.06
N THR A 44 -5.50 -3.19 -10.40
CA THR A 44 -4.04 -3.09 -10.43
C THR A 44 -3.45 -3.30 -9.05
N GLU A 45 -4.14 -2.87 -7.99
CA GLU A 45 -3.73 -3.11 -6.60
C GLU A 45 -3.72 -4.61 -6.27
N GLU A 46 -4.69 -5.39 -6.76
CA GLU A 46 -4.69 -6.85 -6.61
C GLU A 46 -3.52 -7.50 -7.37
N VAL A 47 -3.20 -7.00 -8.58
CA VAL A 47 -1.99 -7.43 -9.31
C VAL A 47 -0.74 -7.15 -8.49
N PHE A 48 -0.62 -5.97 -7.87
CA PHE A 48 0.50 -5.65 -7.00
C PHE A 48 0.56 -6.54 -5.77
N GLY A 49 -0.57 -6.88 -5.15
CA GLY A 49 -0.66 -7.86 -4.06
C GLY A 49 -0.07 -9.21 -4.46
N HIS A 50 -0.49 -9.74 -5.62
CA HIS A 50 0.07 -10.98 -6.15
C HIS A 50 1.58 -10.90 -6.42
N LEU A 51 2.06 -9.77 -6.95
CA LEU A 51 3.50 -9.57 -7.15
C LEU A 51 4.28 -9.51 -5.84
N LEU A 52 3.76 -8.84 -4.81
CA LEU A 52 4.39 -8.79 -3.48
C LEU A 52 4.52 -10.18 -2.84
N GLU A 53 3.51 -11.02 -3.02
CA GLU A 53 3.52 -12.40 -2.52
C GLU A 53 4.57 -13.24 -3.24
N ARG A 54 4.65 -13.15 -4.58
CA ARG A 54 5.38 -14.12 -5.41
C ARG A 54 6.81 -13.73 -5.76
N LEU A 55 7.10 -12.43 -5.94
CA LEU A 55 8.44 -11.96 -6.32
C LEU A 55 9.57 -12.37 -5.36
N PRO A 56 9.40 -12.34 -4.02
CA PRO A 56 10.47 -12.70 -3.09
C PRO A 56 10.97 -14.14 -3.23
N GLY A 57 10.10 -15.06 -3.63
CA GLY A 57 10.45 -16.46 -3.87
C GLY A 57 10.92 -16.75 -5.29
N ALA A 58 10.61 -15.86 -6.24
CA ALA A 58 10.84 -16.10 -7.66
C ALA A 58 12.07 -15.39 -8.23
N THR A 59 12.67 -14.44 -7.51
CA THR A 59 13.85 -13.69 -7.99
C THR A 59 15.08 -13.95 -7.12
N ALA A 60 16.08 -14.64 -7.66
CA ALA A 60 17.29 -14.96 -6.92
C ALA A 60 18.07 -13.69 -6.56
N GLY A 61 18.27 -13.45 -5.26
CA GLY A 61 19.09 -12.34 -4.75
C GLY A 61 18.48 -10.94 -4.84
N ARG A 62 17.23 -10.79 -5.30
CA ARG A 62 16.53 -9.51 -5.25
C ARG A 62 15.86 -9.33 -3.89
N ARG A 63 15.98 -8.11 -3.34
CA ARG A 63 15.27 -7.70 -2.13
C ARG A 63 13.78 -7.53 -2.44
N ARG A 64 12.92 -7.84 -1.45
CA ARG A 64 11.51 -7.46 -1.48
C ARG A 64 11.35 -5.96 -1.79
N PRO A 65 10.32 -5.55 -2.55
CA PRO A 65 9.96 -4.15 -2.65
C PRO A 65 9.83 -3.54 -1.25
N GLY A 66 10.38 -2.35 -1.04
CA GLY A 66 10.18 -1.62 0.23
C GLY A 66 8.96 -0.71 0.21
N ARG A 67 8.33 -0.54 -0.97
CA ARG A 67 7.33 0.49 -1.19
C ARG A 67 6.40 0.15 -2.35
N MET A 68 5.14 0.54 -2.23
CA MET A 68 4.14 0.61 -3.29
C MET A 68 3.68 2.06 -3.45
N VAL A 69 3.54 2.55 -4.67
CA VAL A 69 3.03 3.90 -4.96
C VAL A 69 1.74 3.79 -5.77
N LEU A 70 0.65 4.29 -5.21
CA LEU A 70 -0.67 4.35 -5.81
C LEU A 70 -0.93 5.80 -6.24
N ALA A 71 -0.61 6.08 -7.51
CA ALA A 71 -0.77 7.41 -8.09
C ALA A 71 -2.18 7.55 -8.70
N GLY A 72 -3.00 8.45 -8.16
CA GLY A 72 -4.39 8.67 -8.57
C GLY A 72 -4.68 10.14 -8.96
N GLU A 73 -5.94 10.45 -9.20
CA GLU A 73 -6.36 11.83 -9.54
C GLU A 73 -6.35 12.76 -8.32
N VAL A 74 -6.58 12.22 -7.13
CA VAL A 74 -6.62 12.96 -5.86
C VAL A 74 -5.25 12.88 -5.17
N ASP A 75 -4.81 13.99 -4.58
CA ASP A 75 -3.49 14.09 -3.93
C ASP A 75 -3.47 13.47 -2.53
N GLY A 76 -3.66 12.16 -2.47
CA GLY A 76 -3.70 11.37 -1.24
C GLY A 76 -5.11 11.03 -0.78
N ILE A 77 -5.21 10.71 0.50
CA ILE A 77 -6.44 10.32 1.19
C ILE A 77 -6.87 11.47 2.09
N PHE A 78 -8.17 11.74 2.11
CA PHE A 78 -8.78 12.85 2.85
C PHE A 78 -9.80 12.32 3.86
N THR A 79 -10.15 13.13 4.86
CA THR A 79 -11.15 12.81 5.90
C THR A 79 -12.55 12.57 5.34
N ALA A 80 -12.84 13.10 4.15
CA ALA A 80 -14.03 12.83 3.33
C ALA A 80 -13.65 13.05 1.86
N ASP A 81 -14.56 12.78 0.92
CA ASP A 81 -14.31 13.07 -0.50
C ASP A 81 -14.13 14.59 -0.72
N PRO A 82 -12.92 15.06 -1.10
CA PRO A 82 -12.61 16.48 -1.19
C PRO A 82 -13.27 17.16 -2.38
N GLN A 83 -13.80 16.41 -3.34
CA GLN A 83 -14.51 16.97 -4.49
C GLN A 83 -15.94 17.40 -4.14
N VAL A 84 -16.52 16.83 -3.08
CA VAL A 84 -17.92 17.06 -2.69
C VAL A 84 -18.14 17.48 -1.26
N THR A 85 -17.17 17.28 -0.38
CA THR A 85 -17.24 17.71 1.02
C THR A 85 -16.34 18.91 1.24
N PRO A 86 -16.89 20.14 1.29
CA PRO A 86 -16.13 21.31 1.72
C PRO A 86 -15.56 21.07 3.12
N GLY A 87 -14.26 21.32 3.29
CA GLY A 87 -13.57 21.08 4.56
C GLY A 87 -13.01 19.66 4.74
N ALA A 88 -13.02 18.82 3.70
CA ALA A 88 -12.22 17.61 3.71
C ALA A 88 -10.72 17.95 3.86
N GLU A 89 -10.08 17.36 4.86
CA GLU A 89 -8.68 17.62 5.19
C GLU A 89 -7.80 16.45 4.73
N PRO A 90 -6.58 16.70 4.21
CA PRO A 90 -5.66 15.64 3.83
C PRO A 90 -5.17 14.89 5.06
N ILE A 91 -5.09 13.56 4.95
CA ILE A 91 -4.56 12.69 6.00
C ILE A 91 -3.10 12.36 5.63
N PRO A 92 -2.09 12.85 6.37
CA PRO A 92 -0.69 12.64 6.00
C PRO A 92 -0.23 11.21 6.23
N GLU A 93 -0.78 10.53 7.24
CA GLU A 93 -0.42 9.15 7.59
C GLU A 93 -1.62 8.36 8.11
N ILE A 94 -1.75 7.12 7.63
CA ILE A 94 -2.73 6.14 8.12
C ILE A 94 -1.98 4.90 8.59
N THR A 95 -2.30 4.48 9.82
CA THR A 95 -1.91 3.18 10.38
C THR A 95 -3.15 2.40 10.75
N LYS A 96 -3.00 1.14 11.15
CA LYS A 96 -4.15 0.34 11.60
C LYS A 96 -4.82 1.00 12.82
N ALA A 97 -4.03 1.51 13.77
CA ALA A 97 -4.56 2.22 14.92
C ALA A 97 -5.33 3.50 14.54
N SER A 98 -4.85 4.28 13.57
CA SER A 98 -5.54 5.53 13.17
C SER A 98 -6.73 5.31 12.23
N TYR A 99 -6.74 4.22 11.47
CA TYR A 99 -7.78 3.91 10.49
C TYR A 99 -9.19 3.86 11.08
N GLU A 100 -9.36 3.30 12.29
CA GLU A 100 -10.68 3.21 12.94
C GLU A 100 -11.31 4.60 13.17
N GLY A 101 -10.49 5.64 13.37
CA GLY A 101 -10.96 7.02 13.52
C GLY A 101 -11.48 7.65 12.21
N PHE A 102 -11.03 7.15 11.05
CA PHE A 102 -11.37 7.73 9.73
C PHE A 102 -12.41 6.90 8.95
N LYS A 103 -12.65 5.65 9.36
CA LYS A 103 -13.48 4.68 8.66
C LYS A 103 -14.86 5.20 8.22
N ALA A 104 -15.50 6.03 9.06
CA ALA A 104 -16.81 6.61 8.77
C ALA A 104 -16.79 7.62 7.59
N GLY A 105 -15.66 8.30 7.37
CA GLY A 105 -15.51 9.32 6.32
C GLY A 105 -15.27 8.76 4.91
N PHE A 106 -14.84 7.50 4.80
CA PHE A 106 -14.47 6.89 3.52
C PHE A 106 -15.64 6.34 2.68
N GLY A 107 -16.87 6.34 3.21
CA GLY A 107 -18.04 5.71 2.59
C GLY A 107 -18.76 6.53 1.50
N GLY A 108 -18.29 7.73 1.18
CA GLY A 108 -19.01 8.70 0.35
C GLY A 108 -18.40 9.06 -1.00
N ALA A 109 -17.51 8.24 -1.56
CA ALA A 109 -16.83 8.55 -2.83
C ALA A 109 -17.83 8.75 -3.99
N HIS A 110 -17.64 9.79 -4.80
CA HIS A 110 -18.45 10.04 -5.99
C HIS A 110 -18.20 9.03 -7.12
N GLY A 111 -19.28 8.50 -7.72
CA GLY A 111 -19.25 7.62 -8.90
C GLY A 111 -19.98 6.28 -8.69
N VAL A 112 -20.14 5.50 -9.77
CA VAL A 112 -20.59 4.09 -9.68
C VAL A 112 -19.40 3.24 -9.22
N ASP A 113 -19.17 3.21 -7.92
CA ASP A 113 -18.10 2.43 -7.29
C ASP A 113 -18.49 0.95 -7.24
N VAL A 114 -17.99 0.18 -8.20
CA VAL A 114 -18.18 -1.27 -8.29
C VAL A 114 -17.10 -2.08 -7.55
N THR A 115 -16.17 -1.42 -6.84
CA THR A 115 -14.96 -2.07 -6.28
C THR A 115 -14.86 -2.02 -4.76
N GLY A 116 -15.66 -1.19 -4.08
CA GLY A 116 -15.62 -1.00 -2.62
C GLY A 116 -14.81 0.20 -2.15
N GLY A 117 -14.46 1.11 -3.07
CA GLY A 117 -14.15 2.51 -2.75
C GLY A 117 -12.81 2.76 -2.06
N MET A 118 -12.68 3.97 -1.52
CA MET A 118 -11.48 4.39 -0.80
C MET A 118 -11.26 3.57 0.47
N ALA A 119 -12.32 3.22 1.20
CA ALA A 119 -12.23 2.40 2.41
C ALA A 119 -11.52 1.07 2.15
N LYS A 120 -11.95 0.33 1.12
CA LYS A 120 -11.34 -0.96 0.77
C LYS A 120 -9.89 -0.80 0.31
N LYS A 121 -9.58 0.25 -0.46
CA LYS A 121 -8.20 0.56 -0.86
C LYS A 121 -7.29 0.81 0.34
N VAL A 122 -7.75 1.58 1.32
CA VAL A 122 -6.98 1.82 2.55
C VAL A 122 -6.80 0.54 3.35
N GLN A 123 -7.85 -0.28 3.49
CA GLN A 123 -7.75 -1.58 4.16
C GLN A 123 -6.76 -2.52 3.47
N GLN A 124 -6.80 -2.58 2.14
CA GLN A 124 -5.89 -3.40 1.36
C GLN A 124 -4.44 -2.88 1.47
N ALA A 125 -4.24 -1.56 1.44
CA ALA A 125 -2.93 -0.94 1.65
C ALA A 125 -2.37 -1.23 3.05
N LEU A 126 -3.20 -1.17 4.09
CA LEU A 126 -2.82 -1.56 5.45
C LEU A 126 -2.44 -3.04 5.52
N GLN A 127 -3.25 -3.93 4.92
CA GLN A 127 -2.96 -5.36 4.85
C GLN A 127 -1.61 -5.62 4.18
N TYR A 128 -1.34 -4.99 3.04
CA TYR A 128 -0.07 -5.15 2.34
C TYR A 128 1.11 -4.60 3.14
N SER A 129 0.93 -3.49 3.85
CA SER A 129 1.97 -2.95 4.71
C SER A 129 2.30 -3.91 5.86
N GLU A 130 1.27 -4.49 6.50
CA GLU A 130 1.43 -5.45 7.59
C GLU A 130 2.10 -6.76 7.12
N ASP A 131 1.55 -7.40 6.08
CA ASP A 131 1.99 -8.72 5.63
C ASP A 131 3.37 -8.71 5.00
N TYR A 132 3.71 -7.62 4.29
CA TYR A 132 4.91 -7.55 3.48
C TYR A 132 5.94 -6.54 3.99
N SER A 133 5.66 -5.82 5.08
CA SER A 133 6.55 -4.80 5.66
C SER A 133 6.97 -3.74 4.64
N ILE A 134 5.99 -3.22 3.90
CA ILE A 134 6.19 -2.17 2.88
C ILE A 134 5.47 -0.89 3.26
N ASP A 135 5.96 0.25 2.77
CA ASP A 135 5.20 1.49 2.79
C ASP A 135 4.29 1.57 1.58
N VAL A 136 3.02 1.92 1.75
CA VAL A 136 2.12 2.21 0.63
C VAL A 136 1.87 3.71 0.60
N ILE A 137 2.16 4.36 -0.52
CA ILE A 137 2.01 5.81 -0.68
C ILE A 137 0.87 6.07 -1.66
N VAL A 138 -0.12 6.84 -1.25
CA VAL A 138 -1.20 7.32 -2.12
C VAL A 138 -0.93 8.79 -2.43
N CYS A 139 -0.78 9.15 -3.70
CA CYS A 139 -0.45 10.52 -4.09
C CYS A 139 -1.11 10.92 -5.42
N GLY A 140 -1.15 12.21 -5.71
CA GLY A 140 -1.69 12.72 -6.97
C GLY A 140 -0.73 12.44 -8.12
N GLY A 141 -1.11 11.56 -9.03
CA GLY A 141 -0.36 11.24 -10.26
C GLY A 141 -0.42 12.35 -11.32
N LEU A 142 -1.39 13.26 -11.21
CA LEU A 142 -1.53 14.43 -12.08
C LEU A 142 -0.66 15.63 -11.63
N VAL A 143 -0.08 15.54 -10.43
CA VAL A 143 0.82 16.57 -9.88
C VAL A 143 2.24 16.31 -10.34
N GLU A 144 2.88 17.33 -10.90
CA GLU A 144 4.24 17.22 -11.41
C GLU A 144 5.20 16.72 -10.31
N ASN A 145 6.08 15.78 -10.67
CA ASN A 145 7.12 15.23 -9.79
C ASN A 145 6.62 14.47 -8.54
N ASN A 146 5.31 14.24 -8.37
CA ASN A 146 4.80 13.48 -7.22
C ASN A 146 5.24 12.03 -7.25
N VAL A 147 5.11 11.33 -8.38
CA VAL A 147 5.56 9.93 -8.49
C VAL A 147 7.07 9.82 -8.24
N THR A 148 7.87 10.71 -8.83
CA THR A 148 9.32 10.79 -8.59
C THR A 148 9.63 11.02 -7.11
N SER A 149 8.94 11.96 -6.47
CA SER A 149 9.08 12.24 -5.04
C SER A 149 8.70 11.04 -4.18
N ALA A 150 7.59 10.37 -4.53
CA ALA A 150 7.11 9.17 -3.86
C ALA A 150 8.06 7.97 -4.03
N LEU A 151 8.85 7.90 -5.10
CA LEU A 151 9.84 6.84 -5.30
C LEU A 151 11.19 7.13 -4.62
N LEU A 152 11.64 8.39 -4.62
CA LEU A 152 13.01 8.75 -4.23
C LEU A 152 13.15 9.31 -2.81
N LYS A 153 12.11 9.93 -2.24
CA LYS A 153 12.20 10.55 -0.90
C LYS A 153 11.96 9.52 0.21
N PRO A 154 12.48 9.76 1.44
CA PRO A 154 12.07 9.01 2.62
C PRO A 154 10.55 9.07 2.81
N SER A 155 9.95 7.97 3.30
CA SER A 155 8.48 7.85 3.39
C SER A 155 7.84 8.94 4.23
N ALA A 156 8.49 9.38 5.31
CA ALA A 156 8.04 10.50 6.15
C ALA A 156 7.98 11.86 5.43
N LYS A 157 8.50 11.96 4.20
CA LYS A 157 8.48 13.17 3.36
C LYS A 157 7.86 12.88 1.98
N CYS A 158 7.05 11.82 1.87
CA CYS A 158 6.36 11.51 0.63
C CYS A 158 5.22 12.50 0.36
N PRO A 159 4.85 12.69 -0.92
CA PRO A 159 3.63 13.41 -1.25
C PRO A 159 2.39 12.58 -0.89
N GLY A 160 1.26 13.26 -0.68
CA GLY A 160 -0.02 12.64 -0.35
C GLY A 160 -0.04 11.96 1.02
N THR A 161 -0.52 10.72 1.06
CA THR A 161 -0.73 9.94 2.29
C THR A 161 0.19 8.74 2.35
N LEU A 162 0.89 8.58 3.47
CA LEU A 162 1.60 7.36 3.82
C LEU A 162 0.66 6.39 4.54
N VAL A 163 0.52 5.17 4.02
CA VAL A 163 -0.14 4.05 4.70
C VAL A 163 0.94 3.07 5.13
N ARG A 164 1.03 2.80 6.45
CA ARG A 164 2.01 1.88 7.00
C ARG A 164 1.48 1.08 8.20
N ALA A 165 2.09 -0.05 8.47
CA ALA A 165 1.87 -0.81 9.70
C ALA A 165 2.18 0.06 10.94
N ASP A 166 1.52 -0.24 12.06
CA ASP A 166 1.80 0.45 13.31
C ASP A 166 3.29 0.29 13.68
N PRO A 167 3.95 1.34 14.18
CA PRO A 167 5.32 1.21 14.66
C PRO A 167 5.35 0.16 15.77
N SER A 168 6.15 -0.89 15.59
CA SER A 168 6.36 -1.91 16.62
C SER A 168 6.82 -1.22 17.91
N SER A 169 6.05 -1.39 18.99
CA SER A 169 6.44 -0.94 20.32
C SER A 169 7.72 -1.66 20.74
N VAL A 170 8.87 -1.04 20.47
CA VAL A 170 10.12 -1.46 21.10
C VAL A 170 9.96 -1.19 22.58
N GLN A 171 9.90 -2.26 23.37
CA GLN A 171 10.09 -2.19 24.82
C GLN A 171 11.49 -1.63 25.06
N ASN A 172 11.56 -0.34 25.39
CA ASN A 172 12.70 0.18 26.13
C ASN A 172 12.55 -0.34 27.56
N GLU A 173 13.12 -1.52 27.83
CA GLU A 173 13.44 -1.88 29.21
C GLU A 173 14.41 -0.82 29.74
N GLU A 174 13.96 -0.21 30.82
CA GLU A 174 14.59 0.91 31.48
C GLU A 174 16.02 0.58 31.89
N ASN A 175 16.89 1.51 31.50
CA ASN A 175 18.08 1.86 32.26
C ASN A 175 17.67 2.22 33.71
N SER A 176 17.61 1.22 34.59
CA SER A 176 17.46 1.41 36.03
C SER A 176 18.12 0.26 36.82
N SER A 177 19.43 0.37 37.02
CA SER A 177 19.98 0.09 38.34
C SER A 177 21.13 1.04 38.62
N ALA A 178 20.90 1.85 39.64
CA ALA A 178 21.81 2.82 40.19
C ALA A 178 23.05 2.15 40.81
N GLY A 179 24.16 2.89 40.77
CA GLY A 179 25.03 3.14 41.92
C GLY A 179 25.56 1.93 42.70
N GLY A 180 26.82 1.60 42.45
CA GLY A 180 27.62 0.72 43.31
C GLY A 180 29.10 1.06 43.24
N CYS A 181 29.47 2.13 43.95
CA CYS A 181 30.84 2.45 44.36
C CYS A 181 31.52 1.26 45.08
N THR A 182 32.80 0.94 44.76
CA THR A 182 33.89 0.40 45.63
C THR A 182 35.12 0.16 44.73
N ILE A 183 36.11 1.06 44.65
CA ILE A 183 37.42 1.07 45.35
C ILE A 183 38.16 -0.29 45.40
N CYS A 184 39.29 -0.34 44.66
CA CYS A 184 40.54 -1.11 44.77
C CYS A 184 40.92 -1.77 43.44
#